data_AF-A0A2J0M7X2-F1
#
_entry.id   AF-A0A2J0M7X2-F1
#
_cell.length_a   1.000
_cell.length_b   1.000
_cell.length_c   1.000
_cell.angle_alpha   90.00
_cell.angle_beta   90.00
_cell.angle_gamma   90.00
#
_symmetry.space_group_name_H-M   'P 1'
#
loop_
_entity.id
_entity.type
_entity.pdbx_description
1 polymer ?
#
loop_
_entity_poly.entity_id
_entity_poly.type
_entity_poly.pdbx_seq_one_letter_code
_entity_poly.pdbx_strand_id
1 'polypeptide(L)'
;MNLLKTIKTLVWRRAFWAGLFFIMFVFNGLLLLTYVSNNRNALVYNPFVKSALPFYRGIREITNSIIDTAFIFKMRRDIGISQYRLEVKTSDLRKLNEAIPSSLSDEVISGALLFTEDMEETVKGVFYYEDKAYDVKVRYRGENANHWTRAKKSWQIKFDKDTPFNGLRTLKLIIPSDREYFAEALNNYRAKKLGLIVPDAEFVQLYVNNDYYGVYFAIEDFSSEFLEKSNKPADANIY
;
A
#
# COMPACT_ATOMS: atom_id res chain seq x y z
N MET A 1 4.38 37.57 -59.17
CA MET A 1 3.60 37.83 -57.93
C MET A 1 2.73 36.64 -57.44
N ASN A 2 2.74 35.47 -58.11
CA ASN A 2 1.90 34.31 -57.73
C ASN A 2 2.60 33.26 -56.84
N LEU A 3 3.92 33.07 -56.94
CA LEU A 3 4.63 31.97 -56.26
C LEU A 3 4.54 32.06 -54.72
N LEU A 4 4.76 33.25 -54.16
CA LEU A 4 4.68 33.50 -52.71
C LEU A 4 3.26 33.32 -52.14
N LYS A 5 2.22 33.66 -52.93
CA LYS A 5 0.82 33.40 -52.55
C LYS A 5 0.53 31.91 -52.54
N THR A 6 0.98 31.17 -53.56
CA THR A 6 0.81 29.71 -53.66
C THR A 6 1.55 28.95 -52.56
N ILE A 7 2.77 29.39 -52.20
CA ILE A 7 3.52 28.78 -51.10
C ILE A 7 2.83 29.07 -49.75
N LYS A 8 2.38 30.31 -49.51
CA LYS A 8 1.64 30.65 -48.29
C LYS A 8 0.33 29.88 -48.16
N THR A 9 -0.43 29.71 -49.24
CA THR A 9 -1.68 28.91 -49.21
C THR A 9 -1.39 27.42 -49.01
N LEU A 10 -0.31 26.88 -49.57
CA LEU A 10 0.10 25.50 -49.35
C LEU A 10 0.53 25.24 -47.89
N VAL A 11 1.31 26.15 -47.31
CA VAL A 11 1.73 26.08 -45.90
C VAL A 11 0.53 26.20 -44.95
N TRP A 12 -0.38 27.13 -45.21
CA TRP A 12 -1.62 27.27 -44.44
C TRP A 12 -2.49 26.02 -44.54
N ARG A 13 -2.62 25.41 -45.73
CA ARG A 13 -3.37 24.17 -45.92
C ARG A 13 -2.76 23.02 -45.13
N ARG A 14 -1.42 22.89 -45.14
CA ARG A 14 -0.72 21.87 -44.34
C ARG A 14 -0.88 22.09 -42.85
N ALA A 15 -0.73 23.33 -42.37
CA ALA A 15 -0.95 23.69 -40.97
C ALA A 15 -2.40 23.42 -40.53
N PHE A 16 -3.38 23.72 -41.39
CA PHE A 16 -4.79 23.42 -41.15
C PHE A 16 -5.04 21.91 -41.00
N TRP A 17 -4.54 21.08 -41.93
CA TRP A 17 -4.70 19.63 -41.84
C TRP A 17 -3.95 19.02 -40.65
N ALA A 18 -2.76 19.54 -40.31
CA ALA A 18 -2.04 19.13 -39.11
C ALA A 18 -2.80 19.49 -37.82
N GLY A 19 -3.38 20.70 -37.77
CA GLY A 19 -4.24 21.13 -36.67
C GLY A 19 -5.52 20.28 -36.56
N LEU A 20 -6.19 20.00 -37.69
CA LEU A 20 -7.36 19.14 -37.72
C LEU A 20 -7.03 17.71 -37.28
N PHE A 21 -5.92 17.15 -37.76
CA PHE A 21 -5.43 15.84 -37.32
C PHE A 21 -5.16 15.82 -35.81
N PHE A 22 -4.50 16.85 -35.27
CA PHE A 22 -4.25 16.95 -33.84
C PHE A 22 -5.55 17.03 -33.03
N ILE A 23 -6.52 17.84 -33.46
CA ILE A 23 -7.84 17.92 -32.82
C ILE A 23 -8.55 16.57 -32.86
N MET A 24 -8.55 15.89 -34.02
CA MET A 24 -9.14 14.56 -34.15
C MET A 24 -8.41 13.53 -33.26
N PHE A 25 -7.09 13.59 -33.18
CA PHE A 25 -6.29 12.71 -32.34
C PHE A 25 -6.63 12.89 -30.86
N VAL A 26 -6.69 14.14 -30.39
CA VAL A 26 -7.10 14.47 -29.01
C VAL A 26 -8.54 14.04 -28.75
N PHE A 27 -9.46 14.31 -29.68
CA PHE A 27 -10.87 13.93 -29.55
C PHE A 27 -11.04 12.40 -29.48
N ASN A 28 -10.39 11.65 -30.37
CA ASN A 28 -10.42 10.18 -30.33
C ASN A 28 -9.74 9.64 -29.07
N GLY A 29 -8.65 10.28 -28.61
CA GLY A 29 -8.01 9.96 -27.33
C GLY A 29 -8.96 10.14 -26.15
N LEU A 30 -9.72 11.24 -26.11
CA LEU A 30 -10.74 11.48 -25.11
C LEU A 30 -11.86 10.43 -25.16
N LEU A 31 -12.38 10.12 -26.36
CA LEU A 31 -13.38 9.07 -26.53
C LEU A 31 -12.89 7.70 -26.03
N LEU A 32 -11.63 7.35 -26.35
CA LEU A 32 -11.01 6.12 -25.89
C LEU A 32 -10.87 6.11 -24.36
N LEU A 33 -10.40 7.20 -23.75
CA LEU A 33 -10.29 7.31 -22.30
C LEU A 33 -11.65 7.18 -21.61
N THR A 34 -12.69 7.82 -22.15
CA THR A 34 -14.06 7.68 -21.66
C THR A 34 -14.56 6.24 -21.80
N TYR A 35 -14.31 5.59 -22.94
CA TYR A 35 -14.68 4.18 -23.15
C TYR A 35 -13.97 3.27 -22.14
N VAL A 36 -12.66 3.42 -21.96
CA VAL A 36 -11.87 2.63 -21.00
C VAL A 36 -12.36 2.88 -19.58
N SER A 37 -12.64 4.12 -19.21
CA SER A 37 -13.17 4.49 -17.90
C SER A 37 -14.52 3.80 -17.63
N ASN A 38 -15.45 3.86 -18.59
CA ASN A 38 -16.79 3.31 -18.45
C ASN A 38 -16.82 1.78 -18.51
N ASN A 39 -15.85 1.15 -19.19
CA ASN A 39 -15.80 -0.31 -19.38
C ASN A 39 -14.67 -0.98 -18.58
N ARG A 40 -14.05 -0.27 -17.62
CA ARG A 40 -12.86 -0.71 -16.90
C ARG A 40 -13.01 -2.12 -16.31
N ASN A 41 -14.15 -2.40 -15.69
CA ASN A 41 -14.41 -3.69 -15.03
C ASN A 41 -14.49 -4.86 -16.02
N ALA A 42 -14.95 -4.64 -17.25
CA ALA A 42 -14.94 -5.70 -18.27
C ALA A 42 -13.55 -5.84 -18.92
N LEU A 43 -12.90 -4.70 -19.18
CA LEU A 43 -11.60 -4.65 -19.86
C LEU A 43 -10.48 -5.29 -19.03
N VAL A 44 -10.53 -5.18 -17.70
CA VAL A 44 -9.47 -5.71 -16.82
C VAL A 44 -9.33 -7.24 -16.90
N TYR A 45 -10.34 -7.96 -17.41
CA TYR A 45 -10.29 -9.41 -17.61
C TYR A 45 -9.71 -9.83 -18.96
N ASN A 46 -9.58 -8.91 -19.92
CA ASN A 46 -9.00 -9.20 -21.22
C ASN A 46 -7.50 -9.56 -21.08
N PRO A 47 -7.02 -10.67 -21.68
CA PRO A 47 -5.63 -11.12 -21.54
C PRO A 47 -4.58 -10.07 -21.93
N PHE A 48 -4.84 -9.29 -22.99
CA PHE A 48 -3.94 -8.22 -23.42
C PHE A 48 -3.91 -7.05 -22.43
N VAL A 49 -5.06 -6.69 -21.87
CA VAL A 49 -5.12 -5.65 -20.82
C VAL A 49 -4.41 -6.15 -19.57
N LYS A 50 -4.65 -7.39 -19.14
CA LYS A 50 -3.99 -8.02 -17.98
C LYS A 50 -2.47 -8.01 -18.11
N SER A 51 -1.94 -8.41 -19.26
CA SER A 51 -0.48 -8.43 -19.49
C SER A 51 0.13 -7.01 -19.51
N ALA A 52 -0.64 -6.01 -19.89
CA ALA A 52 -0.23 -4.60 -19.83
C ALA A 52 -0.39 -3.95 -18.43
N LEU A 53 -1.12 -4.57 -17.49
CA LEU A 53 -1.35 -4.00 -16.15
C LEU A 53 -0.06 -3.71 -15.37
N PRO A 54 0.95 -4.60 -15.31
CA PRO A 54 2.20 -4.30 -14.60
C PRO A 54 2.91 -3.05 -15.16
N PHE A 55 2.93 -2.90 -16.48
CA PHE A 55 3.51 -1.73 -17.14
C PHE A 55 2.73 -0.45 -16.77
N TYR A 56 1.40 -0.48 -16.86
CA TYR A 56 0.55 0.64 -16.44
C TYR A 56 0.76 1.01 -14.96
N ARG A 57 0.84 0.01 -14.07
CA ARG A 57 1.11 0.22 -12.64
C ARG A 57 2.47 0.90 -12.43
N GLY A 58 3.52 0.46 -13.14
CA GLY A 58 4.85 1.08 -13.08
C GLY A 58 4.85 2.54 -13.56
N ILE A 59 4.22 2.84 -14.69
CA ILE A 59 4.08 4.24 -15.19
C ILE A 59 3.34 5.11 -14.18
N ARG A 60 2.28 4.57 -13.55
CA ARG A 60 1.53 5.27 -12.52
C ARG A 60 2.39 5.53 -11.27
N GLU A 61 3.20 4.56 -10.84
CA GLU A 61 4.12 4.72 -9.71
C GLU A 61 5.17 5.80 -9.98
N ILE A 62 5.73 5.85 -11.20
CA ILE A 62 6.65 6.92 -11.61
C ILE A 62 5.95 8.29 -11.55
N THR A 63 4.73 8.37 -12.10
CA THR A 63 3.95 9.62 -12.09
C THR A 63 3.68 10.08 -10.66
N ASN A 64 3.29 9.17 -9.76
CA ASN A 64 3.09 9.47 -8.35
C ASN A 64 4.39 9.94 -7.68
N SER A 65 5.52 9.28 -7.94
CA SER A 65 6.82 9.67 -7.40
C SER A 65 7.26 11.07 -7.85
N ILE A 66 6.95 11.45 -9.09
CA ILE A 66 7.19 12.81 -9.60
C ILE A 66 6.33 13.83 -8.84
N ILE A 67 5.05 13.53 -8.60
CA ILE A 67 4.15 14.39 -7.82
C ILE A 67 4.66 14.50 -6.36
N ASP A 68 5.06 13.38 -5.76
CA ASP A 68 5.59 13.32 -4.40
C ASP A 68 6.88 14.14 -4.23
N THR A 69 7.66 14.28 -5.31
CA THR A 69 8.87 15.13 -5.31
C THR A 69 8.53 16.59 -5.01
N ALA A 70 7.34 17.08 -5.38
CA ALA A 70 6.88 18.42 -4.99
C ALA A 70 6.77 18.60 -3.46
N PHE A 71 6.64 17.50 -2.72
CA PHE A 71 6.55 17.47 -1.27
C PHE A 71 7.87 17.10 -0.58
N ILE A 72 8.96 16.87 -1.33
CA ILE A 72 10.23 16.37 -0.77
C ILE A 72 10.78 17.26 0.36
N PHE A 73 10.65 18.59 0.25
CA PHE A 73 11.07 19.52 1.28
C PHE A 73 10.21 19.46 2.55
N LYS A 74 8.93 19.09 2.43
CA LYS A 74 8.05 18.83 3.58
C LYS A 74 8.40 17.49 4.24
N MET A 75 8.80 16.50 3.44
CA MET A 75 9.21 15.17 3.93
C MET A 75 10.58 15.16 4.63
N ARG A 76 11.47 16.14 4.36
CA ARG A 76 12.78 16.24 5.03
C ARG A 76 12.72 16.61 6.51
N ARG A 77 11.57 17.08 7.01
CA ARG A 77 11.43 17.34 8.44
C ARG A 77 11.38 16.00 9.15
N ASP A 78 12.19 15.87 10.21
CA ASP A 78 11.96 14.79 11.16
C ASP A 78 10.52 14.92 11.67
N ILE A 79 9.73 13.90 11.38
CA ILE A 79 8.30 13.86 11.64
C ILE A 79 8.05 13.48 13.11
N GLY A 80 9.11 13.09 13.84
CA GLY A 80 9.04 12.69 15.24
C GLY A 80 8.26 11.39 15.46
N ILE A 81 8.19 10.53 14.45
CA ILE A 81 7.54 9.23 14.53
C ILE A 81 8.58 8.10 14.62
N SER A 82 8.22 7.06 15.36
CA SER A 82 9.08 5.90 15.62
C SER A 82 9.55 5.22 14.33
N GLN A 83 10.81 4.77 14.31
CA GLN A 83 11.39 4.01 13.21
C GLN A 83 11.50 2.55 13.60
N TYR A 84 10.84 1.69 12.84
CA TYR A 84 10.82 0.25 13.03
C TYR A 84 11.59 -0.39 11.88
N ARG A 85 12.53 -1.27 12.20
CA ARG A 85 13.33 -1.98 11.19
C ARG A 85 13.12 -3.47 11.32
N LEU A 86 12.84 -4.11 10.20
CA LEU A 86 12.55 -5.52 10.11
C LEU A 86 13.53 -6.17 9.14
N GLU A 87 14.30 -7.14 9.63
CA GLU A 87 15.18 -7.95 8.79
C GLU A 87 14.58 -9.33 8.60
N VAL A 88 14.38 -9.72 7.33
CA VAL A 88 13.87 -11.04 6.94
C VAL A 88 14.76 -11.57 5.83
N LYS A 89 15.21 -12.82 5.95
CA LYS A 89 16.05 -13.44 4.92
C LYS A 89 15.36 -13.38 3.56
N THR A 90 16.11 -13.08 2.50
CA THR A 90 15.55 -13.00 1.14
C THR A 90 14.86 -14.29 0.70
N SER A 91 15.36 -15.46 1.13
CA SER A 91 14.73 -16.75 0.90
C SER A 91 13.37 -16.87 1.58
N ASP A 92 13.23 -16.31 2.78
CA ASP A 92 12.00 -16.37 3.56
C ASP A 92 10.97 -15.34 3.06
N LEU A 93 11.42 -14.15 2.63
CA LEU A 93 10.56 -13.21 1.89
C LEU A 93 10.01 -13.83 0.61
N ARG A 94 10.81 -14.65 -0.09
CA ARG A 94 10.36 -15.37 -1.27
C ARG A 94 9.24 -16.37 -0.92
N LYS A 95 9.41 -17.16 0.15
CA LYS A 95 8.35 -18.06 0.64
C LYS A 95 7.06 -17.32 0.94
N LEU A 96 7.14 -16.19 1.66
CA LEU A 96 5.96 -15.37 1.94
C LEU A 96 5.26 -14.89 0.65
N ASN A 97 6.02 -14.51 -0.38
CA ASN A 97 5.46 -14.06 -1.65
C ASN A 97 4.90 -15.21 -2.50
N GLU A 98 5.48 -16.41 -2.40
CA GLU A 98 5.03 -17.62 -3.10
C GLU A 98 3.73 -18.18 -2.49
N ALA A 99 3.49 -17.95 -1.20
CA ALA A 99 2.25 -18.31 -0.51
C ALA A 99 1.04 -17.45 -0.92
N ILE A 100 1.27 -16.35 -1.65
CA ILE A 100 0.23 -15.41 -2.06
C ILE A 100 -0.11 -15.61 -3.56
N PRO A 101 -1.39 -15.60 -3.94
CA PRO A 101 -1.77 -15.66 -5.34
C PRO A 101 -1.33 -14.42 -6.12
N SER A 102 -1.14 -14.61 -7.43
CA SER A 102 -0.71 -13.54 -8.32
C SER A 102 -1.66 -12.34 -8.27
N SER A 103 -1.09 -11.13 -8.23
CA SER A 103 -1.87 -9.88 -8.29
C SER A 103 -2.68 -9.67 -9.59
N LEU A 104 -2.53 -10.59 -10.54
CA LEU A 104 -3.20 -10.64 -11.84
C LEU A 104 -4.24 -11.76 -11.95
N SER A 105 -4.45 -12.57 -10.91
CA SER A 105 -5.51 -13.58 -10.91
C SER A 105 -6.89 -12.90 -10.95
N ASP A 106 -7.87 -13.60 -11.49
CA ASP A 106 -9.22 -13.07 -11.71
C ASP A 106 -9.93 -12.82 -10.38
N GLU A 107 -9.68 -13.68 -9.39
CA GLU A 107 -10.21 -13.58 -8.02
C GLU A 107 -9.61 -12.37 -7.28
N VAL A 108 -8.32 -12.10 -7.47
CA VAL A 108 -7.68 -10.89 -6.94
C VAL A 108 -8.20 -9.63 -7.61
N ILE A 109 -8.29 -9.64 -8.95
CA ILE A 109 -8.70 -8.46 -9.73
C ILE A 109 -10.16 -8.10 -9.45
N SER A 110 -11.02 -9.10 -9.31
CA SER A 110 -12.44 -8.91 -8.94
C SER A 110 -12.62 -8.40 -7.51
N GLY A 111 -11.62 -8.59 -6.65
CA GLY A 111 -11.72 -8.33 -5.22
C GLY A 111 -12.55 -9.37 -4.46
N ALA A 112 -12.86 -10.51 -5.08
CA ALA A 112 -13.61 -11.60 -4.46
C ALA A 112 -12.74 -12.47 -3.53
N LEU A 113 -11.41 -12.44 -3.72
CA LEU A 113 -10.49 -13.21 -2.91
C LEU A 113 -10.17 -12.52 -1.59
N LEU A 114 -10.52 -13.20 -0.50
CA LEU A 114 -10.13 -12.85 0.86
C LEU A 114 -8.92 -13.67 1.30
N PHE A 115 -8.27 -13.20 2.36
CA PHE A 115 -7.15 -13.91 2.98
C PHE A 115 -7.60 -15.22 3.60
N THR A 116 -6.95 -16.32 3.21
CA THR A 116 -7.28 -17.69 3.62
C THR A 116 -6.11 -18.34 4.36
N GLU A 117 -6.36 -19.47 5.04
CA GLU A 117 -5.36 -20.15 5.89
C GLU A 117 -4.11 -20.61 5.13
N ASP A 118 -4.26 -20.98 3.86
CA ASP A 118 -3.14 -21.35 2.96
C ASP A 118 -2.19 -20.19 2.68
N MET A 119 -2.65 -18.94 2.85
CA MET A 119 -1.83 -17.74 2.72
C MET A 119 -1.13 -17.35 4.04
N GLU A 120 -1.44 -18.01 5.17
CA GLU A 120 -0.91 -17.69 6.50
C GLU A 120 0.53 -18.22 6.72
N GLU A 121 1.38 -18.07 5.70
CA GLU A 121 2.78 -18.46 5.79
C GLU A 121 3.53 -17.54 6.78
N THR A 122 4.31 -18.15 7.67
CA THR A 122 5.04 -17.44 8.73
C THR A 122 6.52 -17.78 8.68
N VAL A 123 7.36 -16.75 8.69
CA VAL A 123 8.82 -16.88 8.64
C VAL A 123 9.50 -16.24 9.83
N LYS A 124 10.79 -16.55 10.04
CA LYS A 124 11.60 -15.90 11.07
C LYS A 124 12.17 -14.57 10.56
N GLY A 125 12.28 -13.61 11.45
CA GLY A 125 12.94 -12.34 11.20
C GLY A 125 13.53 -11.76 12.48
N VAL A 126 14.18 -10.61 12.34
CA VAL A 126 14.67 -9.81 13.48
C VAL A 126 14.04 -8.44 13.39
N PHE A 127 13.33 -8.03 14.44
CA PHE A 127 12.78 -6.70 14.59
C PHE A 127 13.72 -5.85 15.42
N TYR A 128 14.00 -4.63 14.96
CA TYR A 128 14.83 -3.67 15.65
C TYR A 128 14.03 -2.41 15.95
N TYR A 129 14.18 -1.95 17.18
CA TYR A 129 13.64 -0.68 17.66
C TYR A 129 14.66 -0.07 18.62
N GLU A 130 15.10 1.15 18.31
CA GLU A 130 16.22 1.80 19.01
C GLU A 130 17.44 0.85 19.08
N ASP A 131 17.99 0.63 20.27
CA ASP A 131 19.16 -0.23 20.50
C ASP A 131 18.79 -1.71 20.77
N LYS A 132 17.52 -2.09 20.59
CA LYS A 132 17.03 -3.45 20.90
C LYS A 132 16.76 -4.24 19.63
N ALA A 133 17.11 -5.53 19.69
CA ALA A 133 16.82 -6.52 18.67
C ALA A 133 15.93 -7.62 19.25
N TYR A 134 14.96 -8.08 18.47
CA TYR A 134 13.99 -9.08 18.86
C TYR A 134 13.92 -10.16 17.79
N ASP A 135 14.12 -11.42 18.17
CA ASP A 135 13.75 -12.53 17.31
C ASP A 135 12.22 -12.59 17.21
N VAL A 136 11.72 -12.62 15.97
CA VAL A 136 10.28 -12.52 15.70
C VAL A 136 9.84 -13.51 14.64
N LYS A 137 8.55 -13.86 14.71
CA LYS A 137 7.82 -14.49 13.62
C LYS A 137 7.06 -13.44 12.84
N VAL A 138 7.16 -13.49 11.52
CA VAL A 138 6.66 -12.47 10.61
C VAL A 138 5.77 -13.13 9.58
N ARG A 139 4.63 -12.51 9.29
CA ARG A 139 3.76 -12.88 8.17
C ARG A 139 3.08 -11.66 7.56
N TYR A 140 2.55 -11.84 6.35
CA TYR A 140 1.58 -10.90 5.81
C TYR A 140 0.24 -11.04 6.54
N ARG A 141 -0.54 -9.95 6.54
CA ARG A 141 -1.86 -9.93 7.17
C ARG A 141 -2.83 -9.00 6.44
N GLY A 142 -4.11 -9.15 6.76
CA GLY A 142 -5.19 -8.30 6.25
C GLY A 142 -6.06 -9.08 5.29
N GLU A 143 -7.36 -8.90 5.41
CA GLU A 143 -8.38 -9.70 4.70
C GLU A 143 -8.35 -9.43 3.19
N ASN A 144 -8.32 -8.17 2.80
CA ASN A 144 -8.42 -7.75 1.42
C ASN A 144 -7.08 -7.79 0.67
N ALA A 145 -7.14 -8.03 -0.64
CA ALA A 145 -5.98 -8.17 -1.52
C ALA A 145 -5.02 -6.96 -1.54
N ASN A 146 -5.48 -5.76 -1.23
CA ASN A 146 -4.64 -4.56 -1.12
C ASN A 146 -3.50 -4.74 -0.09
N HIS A 147 -3.69 -5.56 0.92
CA HIS A 147 -2.71 -5.78 1.99
C HIS A 147 -1.53 -6.66 1.60
N TRP A 148 -1.67 -7.52 0.59
CA TRP A 148 -0.70 -8.57 0.33
C TRP A 148 -0.31 -8.69 -1.15
N THR A 149 -1.10 -8.17 -2.09
CA THR A 149 -0.76 -8.20 -3.53
C THR A 149 0.12 -7.05 -4.01
N ARG A 150 0.13 -5.93 -3.29
CA ARG A 150 0.85 -4.71 -3.70
C ARG A 150 2.28 -4.72 -3.17
N ALA A 151 3.09 -3.77 -3.64
CA ALA A 151 4.48 -3.60 -3.18
C ALA A 151 4.52 -3.28 -1.67
N LYS A 152 3.66 -2.37 -1.22
CA LYS A 152 3.46 -2.06 0.20
C LYS A 152 2.45 -3.01 0.82
N LYS A 153 2.93 -3.92 1.68
CA LYS A 153 2.13 -4.98 2.30
C LYS A 153 1.88 -4.69 3.78
N SER A 154 0.80 -5.19 4.36
CA SER A 154 0.59 -5.17 5.81
C SER A 154 1.25 -6.36 6.47
N TRP A 155 1.84 -6.14 7.64
CA TRP A 155 2.64 -7.12 8.36
C TRP A 155 2.06 -7.44 9.75
N GLN A 156 2.22 -8.68 10.17
CA GLN A 156 2.04 -9.09 11.55
C GLN A 156 3.36 -9.61 12.07
N ILE A 157 3.81 -9.03 13.18
CA ILE A 157 5.07 -9.35 13.85
C ILE A 157 4.71 -9.93 15.21
N LYS A 158 5.10 -11.18 15.44
CA LYS A 158 4.87 -11.89 16.69
C LYS A 158 6.20 -12.06 17.42
N PHE A 159 6.27 -11.47 18.60
CA PHE A 159 7.40 -11.52 19.51
C PHE A 159 7.34 -12.78 20.37
N ASP A 160 8.51 -13.19 20.86
CA ASP A 160 8.59 -14.27 21.83
C ASP A 160 7.91 -13.87 23.14
N LYS A 161 7.30 -14.86 23.81
CA LYS A 161 6.56 -14.65 25.06
C LYS A 161 7.45 -14.08 26.17
N ASP A 162 8.73 -14.42 26.16
CA ASP A 162 9.70 -14.06 27.19
C ASP A 162 10.38 -12.71 26.90
N THR A 163 10.25 -12.20 25.66
CA THR A 163 10.84 -10.94 25.20
C THR A 163 9.82 -10.09 24.42
N PRO A 164 8.69 -9.69 25.04
CA PRO A 164 7.67 -8.90 24.37
C PRO A 164 8.19 -7.49 24.04
N PHE A 165 7.69 -6.92 22.94
CA PHE A 165 8.01 -5.56 22.53
C PHE A 165 7.07 -4.57 23.23
N ASN A 166 7.58 -3.77 24.17
CA ASN A 166 6.77 -2.83 24.95
C ASN A 166 5.54 -3.50 25.61
N GLY A 167 5.70 -4.74 26.09
CA GLY A 167 4.61 -5.55 26.64
C GLY A 167 3.68 -6.17 25.60
N LEU A 168 3.91 -5.93 24.30
CA LEU A 168 3.14 -6.47 23.19
C LEU A 168 3.75 -7.79 22.71
N ARG A 169 2.92 -8.81 22.56
CA ARG A 169 3.32 -10.06 21.89
C ARG A 169 3.07 -10.06 20.39
N THR A 170 2.09 -9.29 19.93
CA THR A 170 1.77 -9.17 18.52
C THR A 170 1.66 -7.69 18.17
N LEU A 171 2.47 -7.27 17.21
CA LEU A 171 2.40 -5.96 16.60
C LEU A 171 1.86 -6.10 15.17
N LYS A 172 0.87 -5.28 14.86
CA LYS A 172 0.26 -5.21 13.54
C LYS A 172 0.69 -3.92 12.85
N LEU A 173 1.33 -4.04 11.69
CA LEU A 173 1.70 -2.91 10.83
C LEU A 173 0.74 -2.85 9.65
N ILE A 174 -0.18 -1.90 9.67
CA ILE A 174 -1.26 -1.78 8.70
C ILE A 174 -0.97 -0.65 7.72
N ILE A 175 -1.21 -0.88 6.43
CA ILE A 175 -1.16 0.19 5.43
C ILE A 175 -2.14 1.32 5.81
N PRO A 176 -1.72 2.59 5.87
CA PRO A 176 -2.58 3.67 6.36
C PRO A 176 -3.88 3.86 5.58
N SER A 177 -3.88 3.57 4.28
CA SER A 177 -5.09 3.68 3.45
C SER A 177 -6.24 2.80 3.93
N ASP A 178 -5.94 1.65 4.56
CA ASP A 178 -6.95 0.74 5.09
C ASP A 178 -7.60 1.27 6.39
N ARG A 179 -6.95 2.26 7.03
CA ARG A 179 -7.43 2.93 8.25
C ARG A 179 -7.94 4.34 7.98
N GLU A 180 -8.25 4.61 6.72
CA GLU A 180 -8.65 5.95 6.23
C GLU A 180 -7.63 7.01 6.68
N TYR A 181 -6.34 6.65 6.57
CA TYR A 181 -5.20 7.39 7.07
C TYR A 181 -5.30 7.69 8.56
N PHE A 182 -5.66 8.91 8.94
CA PHE A 182 -5.69 9.35 10.33
C PHE A 182 -7.01 9.06 11.04
N ALA A 183 -8.04 8.58 10.33
CA ALA A 183 -9.38 8.44 10.91
C ALA A 183 -9.41 7.49 12.10
N GLU A 184 -8.77 6.33 12.01
CA GLU A 184 -8.72 5.37 13.12
C GLU A 184 -7.94 5.95 14.31
N ALA A 185 -6.79 6.59 14.08
CA ALA A 185 -6.02 7.26 15.13
C ALA A 185 -6.86 8.34 15.84
N LEU A 186 -7.61 9.15 15.09
CA LEU A 186 -8.52 10.16 15.63
C LEU A 186 -9.68 9.53 16.42
N ASN A 187 -10.23 8.43 15.94
CA ASN A 187 -11.30 7.70 16.64
C ASN A 187 -10.78 7.09 17.95
N ASN A 188 -9.60 6.48 17.96
CA ASN A 188 -8.96 5.97 19.17
C ASN A 188 -8.68 7.09 20.17
N TYR A 189 -8.20 8.25 19.70
CA TYR A 189 -8.01 9.44 20.54
C TYR A 189 -9.34 9.88 21.20
N ARG A 190 -10.42 9.98 20.42
CA ARG A 190 -11.76 10.37 20.92
C ARG A 190 -12.30 9.34 21.92
N ALA A 191 -12.21 8.05 21.60
CA ALA A 191 -12.64 6.97 22.47
C ALA A 191 -11.89 7.01 23.81
N LYS A 192 -10.56 7.21 23.78
CA LYS A 192 -9.74 7.40 24.99
C LYS A 192 -10.19 8.60 25.82
N LYS A 193 -10.52 9.74 25.17
CA LYS A 193 -11.06 10.93 25.85
C LYS A 193 -12.45 10.70 26.47
N LEU A 194 -13.20 9.74 25.96
CA LEU A 194 -14.49 9.32 26.50
C LEU A 194 -14.37 8.22 27.56
N GLY A 195 -13.14 7.84 27.96
CA GLY A 195 -12.90 6.80 28.96
C GLY A 195 -13.04 5.37 28.44
N LEU A 196 -13.10 5.18 27.12
CA LEU A 196 -13.10 3.85 26.50
C LEU A 196 -11.68 3.28 26.43
N ILE A 197 -11.60 1.96 26.50
CA ILE A 197 -10.35 1.21 26.30
C ILE A 197 -10.10 1.13 24.79
N VAL A 198 -8.90 1.47 24.37
CA VAL A 198 -8.48 1.45 22.97
C VAL A 198 -7.12 0.76 22.87
N PRO A 199 -6.84 0.08 21.75
CA PRO A 199 -5.52 -0.44 21.51
C PRO A 199 -4.51 0.72 21.35
N ASP A 200 -3.32 0.55 21.92
CA ASP A 200 -2.17 1.38 21.65
C ASP A 200 -1.83 1.31 20.16
N ALA A 201 -1.79 2.49 19.55
CA ALA A 201 -1.53 2.65 18.15
C ALA A 201 -0.76 3.94 17.88
N GLU A 202 0.14 3.88 16.90
CA GLU A 202 0.95 5.01 16.45
C GLU A 202 1.24 4.90 14.94
N PHE A 203 1.62 6.01 14.32
CA PHE A 203 2.20 5.97 12.99
C PHE A 203 3.71 5.74 13.11
N VAL A 204 4.25 4.84 12.30
CA VAL A 204 5.67 4.48 12.32
C VAL A 204 6.26 4.47 10.92
N GLN A 205 7.56 4.71 10.81
CA GLN A 205 8.32 4.43 9.59
C GLN A 205 8.76 2.97 9.62
N LEU A 206 8.47 2.21 8.56
CA LEU A 206 8.96 0.85 8.43
C LEU A 206 10.12 0.77 7.44
N TYR A 207 11.19 0.12 7.85
CA TYR A 207 12.26 -0.34 6.99
C TYR A 207 12.25 -1.87 6.95
N VAL A 208 12.28 -2.48 5.77
CA VAL A 208 12.42 -3.93 5.62
C VAL A 208 13.70 -4.21 4.83
N ASN A 209 14.64 -4.96 5.42
CA ASN A 209 15.96 -5.21 4.82
C ASN A 209 16.69 -3.93 4.36
N ASN A 210 16.65 -2.89 5.20
CA ASN A 210 17.18 -1.53 4.95
C ASN A 210 16.46 -0.70 3.87
N ASP A 211 15.48 -1.25 3.16
CA ASP A 211 14.65 -0.49 2.23
C ASP A 211 13.52 0.23 2.99
N TYR A 212 13.25 1.49 2.64
CA TYR A 212 12.16 2.26 3.23
C TYR A 212 10.80 1.86 2.63
N TYR A 213 9.92 1.29 3.46
CA TYR A 213 8.58 0.84 3.06
C TYR A 213 7.48 1.89 3.32
N GLY A 214 7.84 3.06 3.83
CA GLY A 214 6.92 4.15 4.09
C GLY A 214 6.31 4.14 5.50
N VAL A 215 5.28 4.96 5.69
CA VAL A 215 4.54 5.07 6.96
C VAL A 215 3.51 3.95 7.12
N TYR A 216 3.41 3.37 8.31
CA TYR A 216 2.44 2.35 8.70
C TYR A 216 1.65 2.81 9.93
N PHE A 217 0.42 2.30 10.06
CA PHE A 217 -0.32 2.37 11.32
C PHE A 217 0.03 1.12 12.14
N ALA A 218 0.89 1.30 13.13
CA ALA A 218 1.27 0.30 14.10
C ALA A 218 0.20 0.22 15.18
N ILE A 219 -0.30 -0.98 15.47
CA ILE A 219 -1.35 -1.19 16.47
C ILE A 219 -1.13 -2.51 17.20
N GLU A 220 -1.42 -2.54 18.50
CA GLU A 220 -1.43 -3.77 19.27
C GLU A 220 -2.56 -4.72 18.85
N ASP A 221 -2.41 -6.00 19.16
CA ASP A 221 -3.46 -6.99 18.97
C ASP A 221 -4.44 -6.99 20.14
N PHE A 222 -5.67 -7.43 19.89
CA PHE A 222 -6.63 -7.71 20.95
C PHE A 222 -6.28 -9.06 21.58
N SER A 223 -5.44 -9.02 22.62
CA SER A 223 -4.90 -10.21 23.28
C SER A 223 -5.10 -10.18 24.81
N SER A 224 -4.72 -11.26 25.48
CA SER A 224 -4.67 -11.31 26.95
C SER A 224 -3.77 -10.21 27.53
N GLU A 225 -2.65 -9.91 26.86
CA GLU A 225 -1.73 -8.84 27.29
C GLU A 225 -2.38 -7.44 27.15
N PHE A 226 -3.20 -7.23 26.12
CA PHE A 226 -4.00 -6.00 25.98
C PHE A 226 -4.99 -5.82 27.14
N LEU A 227 -5.65 -6.92 27.56
CA LEU A 227 -6.57 -6.90 28.69
C LEU A 227 -5.83 -6.59 29.99
N GLU A 228 -4.72 -7.27 30.27
CA GLU A 228 -3.89 -7.04 31.46
C GLU A 228 -3.44 -5.59 31.54
N LYS A 229 -2.89 -5.05 30.45
CA LYS A 229 -2.49 -3.66 30.32
C LYS A 229 -3.64 -2.68 30.53
N SER A 230 -4.85 -3.08 30.18
CA SER A 230 -6.08 -2.31 30.36
C SER A 230 -6.75 -2.53 31.73
N ASN A 231 -6.06 -3.18 32.68
CA ASN A 231 -6.59 -3.58 33.99
C ASN A 231 -7.90 -4.39 33.87
N LYS A 232 -7.93 -5.34 32.94
CA LYS A 232 -8.98 -6.33 32.75
C LYS A 232 -8.43 -7.74 32.98
N PRO A 233 -9.29 -8.71 33.36
CA PRO A 233 -8.87 -10.10 33.53
C PRO A 233 -8.29 -10.64 32.22
N ALA A 234 -7.08 -11.21 32.28
CA ALA A 234 -6.35 -11.72 31.12
C ALA A 234 -7.05 -12.90 30.42
N ASP A 235 -7.85 -13.63 31.20
CA ASP A 235 -8.62 -14.80 30.81
C ASP A 235 -10.03 -14.46 30.29
N ALA A 236 -10.37 -13.18 30.20
CA ALA A 236 -11.65 -12.76 29.61
C ALA A 236 -11.68 -13.03 28.10
N ASN A 237 -12.85 -13.46 27.62
CA ASN A 237 -13.05 -13.67 26.18
C ASN A 237 -13.12 -12.34 25.44
N ILE A 238 -12.37 -12.23 24.36
CA ILE A 238 -12.47 -11.15 23.37
C ILE A 238 -13.03 -11.77 22.09
N TYR A 239 -14.09 -11.16 21.54
CA TYR A 239 -14.78 -11.59 20.31
C TYR A 239 -14.56 -10.57 19.21
#